data_AF-A0A966XXV8-F1
#
_entry.id   AF-A0A966XXV8-F1
#
_cell.length_a   1.000
_cell.length_b   1.000
_cell.length_c   1.000
_cell.angle_alpha   90.00
_cell.angle_beta   90.00
_cell.angle_gamma   90.00
#
_symmetry.space_group_name_H-M   'P 1'
#
loop_
_entity.id
_entity.type
_entity.pdbx_description
1 polymer ?
#
loop_
_entity_poly.entity_id
_entity_poly.type
_entity_poly.pdbx_seq_one_letter_code
_entity_poly.pdbx_strand_id
1 'polypeptide(L)' 'MTKIRVLVVEDSLTIRKRMLEVLAADPDIDIVGEAADGKR' A
#
# COMPACT_ATOMS: atom_id res chain seq x y z
N MET A 1 10.48 -10.71 13.71
CA MET A 1 10.22 -11.27 12.37
C MET A 1 10.47 -10.20 11.33
N THR A 2 10.83 -10.55 10.10
CA THR A 2 10.95 -9.58 9.00
C THR A 2 9.56 -9.22 8.48
N LYS A 3 9.23 -7.93 8.43
CA LYS A 3 7.94 -7.44 7.92
C LYS A 3 7.79 -7.69 6.41
N ILE A 4 6.55 -7.90 5.96
CA ILE A 4 6.21 -8.02 4.54
C ILE A 4 6.24 -6.62 3.92
N ARG A 5 7.08 -6.43 2.90
CA ARG A 5 7.23 -5.14 2.21
C ARG A 5 6.23 -5.04 1.06
N VAL A 6 5.36 -4.03 1.09
CA VAL A 6 4.22 -3.89 0.17
C VAL A 6 4.30 -2.58 -0.62
N LEU A 7 4.11 -2.67 -1.94
CA LEU A 7 3.84 -1.53 -2.83
C LEU A 7 2.37 -1.59 -3.23
N VAL A 8 1.62 -0.52 -2.98
CA VAL A 8 0.20 -0.44 -3.37
C VAL A 8 0.08 0.30 -4.70
N VAL A 9 -0.45 -0.37 -5.73
CA VAL A 9 -0.72 0.24 -7.05
C VAL A 9 -2.21 0.19 -7.32
N GLU A 10 -2.84 1.35 -7.42
CA GLU A 10 -4.29 1.46 -7.59
C GLU A 10 -4.66 2.83 -8.19
N ASP A 11 -5.58 2.89 -9.15
CA ASP A 11 -5.87 4.04 -10.01
C ASP A 11 -6.91 5.03 -9.44
N SER A 12 -7.68 4.64 -8.43
CA SER A 12 -8.63 5.50 -7.71
C SER A 12 -8.08 6.00 -6.38
N LEU A 13 -7.75 7.29 -6.29
CA LEU A 13 -7.23 7.90 -5.05
C LEU A 13 -7.98 7.47 -3.77
N THR A 14 -9.32 7.42 -3.82
CA THR A 14 -10.16 7.01 -2.69
C THR A 14 -9.93 5.55 -2.28
N ILE A 15 -9.83 4.63 -3.25
CA ILE A 15 -9.60 3.21 -2.98
C ILE A 15 -8.17 2.98 -2.50
N ARG A 16 -7.17 3.60 -3.13
CA ARG A 16 -5.78 3.53 -2.66
C ARG A 16 -5.65 3.96 -1.20
N LYS A 17 -6.27 5.08 -0.80
CA LYS A 17 -6.25 5.51 0.62
C LYS A 17 -6.91 4.51 1.55
N ARG A 18 -8.06 3.94 1.17
CA ARG A 18 -8.71 2.88 1.96
C ARG A 18 -7.83 1.63 2.09
N MET A 19 -7.13 1.23 1.03
CA MET A 19 -6.20 0.10 1.07
C MET A 19 -5.03 0.37 2.01
N LEU A 20 -4.44 1.57 1.96
CA LEU A 20 -3.36 1.98 2.86
C LEU A 20 -3.79 1.91 4.33
N GLU A 21 -4.99 2.41 4.67
CA GLU A 21 -5.52 2.36 6.03
C GLU A 21 -5.69 0.93 6.54
N VAL A 22 -6.25 0.04 5.72
CA VAL A 22 -6.48 -1.37 6.09
C VAL A 22 -5.16 -2.12 6.25
N LEU A 23 -4.22 -1.94 5.31
CA LEU A 23 -2.92 -2.62 5.34
C LEU A 23 -2.03 -2.10 6.48
N ALA A 24 -2.09 -0.80 6.81
CA ALA A 24 -1.33 -0.21 7.90
C ALA A 24 -1.80 -0.67 9.29
N ALA A 25 -2.99 -1.26 9.41
CA ALA A 25 -3.49 -1.83 10.66
C ALA A 25 -2.81 -3.18 11.01
N ASP A 26 -2.16 -3.84 10.05
CA ASP A 26 -1.43 -5.09 10.28
C ASP A 26 0.03 -4.82 10.68
N PRO A 27 0.47 -5.20 11.90
CA PRO A 27 1.82 -4.93 12.37
C PRO A 27 2.92 -5.67 11.59
N ASP A 28 2.58 -6.74 10.88
CA ASP A 28 3.51 -7.52 10.07
C ASP A 28 3.72 -6.93 8.67
N ILE A 29 2.96 -5.90 8.29
CA ILE A 29 3.06 -5.20 7.02
C ILE A 29 3.90 -3.92 7.14
N ASP A 30 4.74 -3.68 6.14
CA ASP A 30 5.50 -2.45 5.92
C ASP A 30 5.19 -1.92 4.50
N ILE A 31 4.40 -0.85 4.42
CA ILE A 31 4.05 -0.24 3.14
C ILE A 31 5.22 0.66 2.71
N VAL A 32 5.93 0.23 1.67
CA VAL A 32 7.16 0.89 1.20
C VAL A 32 6.92 1.90 0.07
N GLY A 33 5.68 2.01 -0.41
CA GLY A 33 5.27 3.00 -1.41
C GLY A 33 3.84 2.85 -1.88
N GLU A 34 3.35 3.86 -2.59
CA GLU A 34 2.09 3.86 -3.31
C GLU A 34 2.29 4.43 -4.73
N ALA A 35 1.53 3.93 -5.72
CA ALA A 35 1.52 4.45 -7.07
C ALA A 35 0.10 4.45 -7.66
N ALA A 36 -0.17 5.38 -8.57
CA ALA A 36 -1.45 5.45 -9.28
C ALA A 36 -1.49 4.56 -10.53
N ASP A 37 -0.33 4.30 -11.12
CA ASP A 37 -0.17 3.41 -12.27
C ASP A 37 1.27 2.85 -12.30
N GLY A 38 1.56 2.03 -13.32
CA GLY A 38 2.89 1.46 -13.55
C GLY A 38 3.81 2.31 -14.42
N LYS A 39 3.46 3.55 -14.74
CA LYS A 39 4.31 4.46 -15.52
C LYS A 39 5.25 5.22 -14.59
N ARG A 40 6.47 5.47 -15.11
CA ARG A 40 7.58 6.08 -14.37
C ARG A 40 7.38 7.57 -14.14
#